data_AF-A0A4R3TH15-F1
#
_entry.id   AF-A0A4R3TH15-F1
#
_cell.length_a   1.000
_cell.length_b   1.000
_cell.length_c   1.000
_cell.angle_alpha   90.00
_cell.angle_beta   90.00
_cell.angle_gamma   90.00
#
_symmetry.space_group_name_H-M   'P 1'
#
loop_
_entity.id
_entity.type
_entity.pdbx_description
1 polymer ?
#
loop_
_entity_poly.entity_id
_entity_poly.type
_entity_poly.pdbx_seq_one_letter_code
_entity_poly.pdbx_strand_id
1 'polypeptide(L)' 'MAVFRCRTCGKEGTWAYDRERFTCPLCDSIDVQFIISRDAVPEGDPLLNDPDSPSKKSDETSQSKKAVE' A
#
# COMPACT_ATOMS: atom_id res chain seq x y z
N MET A 1 8.78 8.91 9.37
CA MET A 1 9.71 8.01 8.64
C MET A 1 8.97 6.72 8.36
N ALA A 2 9.00 6.22 7.12
CA ALA A 2 8.24 5.02 6.74
C ALA A 2 9.13 3.78 6.87
N VAL A 3 8.56 2.63 7.22
CA VAL A 3 9.31 1.36 7.12
C VAL A 3 9.24 0.90 5.68
N PHE A 4 10.36 0.43 5.12
CA PHE A 4 10.41 -0.13 3.78
C PHE A 4 11.01 -1.53 3.79
N ARG A 5 10.66 -2.30 2.76
CA ARG A 5 11.24 -3.60 2.44
C ARG A 5 11.59 -3.66 0.96
N CYS A 6 12.82 -4.03 0.63
CA CYS A 6 13.21 -4.31 -0.75
C CYS A 6 12.84 -5.75 -1.13
N ARG A 7 12.18 -5.95 -2.26
CA ARG A 7 11.84 -7.30 -2.76
C ARG A 7 13.02 -8.01 -3.41
N THR A 8 13.97 -7.25 -3.96
CA THR A 8 15.13 -7.81 -4.66
C THR A 8 16.17 -8.39 -3.69
N CYS A 9 16.57 -7.61 -2.68
CA CYS A 9 17.55 -8.07 -1.69
C CYS A 9 16.92 -8.60 -0.39
N GLY A 10 15.62 -8.43 -0.21
CA GLY A 10 14.88 -8.89 0.97
C GLY A 10 15.16 -8.10 2.26
N LYS A 11 15.94 -7.01 2.18
CA LYS A 11 16.33 -6.21 3.35
C LYS A 11 15.24 -5.20 3.72
N GLU A 12 15.13 -4.96 5.01
CA GLU A 12 14.14 -4.08 5.62
C GLU A 12 14.86 -2.94 6.33
N GLY A 13 14.23 -1.76 6.39
CA GLY A 13 14.80 -0.62 7.07
C GLY A 13 13.85 0.56 7.17
N THR A 14 14.39 1.69 7.61
CA THR A 14 13.65 2.94 7.73
C THR A 14 13.96 3.81 6.52
N TRP A 15 12.91 4.24 5.81
CA TRP A 15 13.03 5.12 4.66
C TRP A 15 12.83 6.57 5.07
N ALA A 16 13.82 7.38 4.71
CA ALA A 16 13.70 8.83 4.68
C ALA A 16 13.26 9.23 3.27
N TYR A 17 12.19 10.03 3.15
CA TYR A 17 11.70 10.47 1.85
C TYR A 17 12.71 11.44 1.23
N ASP A 18 13.36 10.99 0.16
CA ASP A 18 14.32 11.75 -0.62
C ASP A 18 13.79 11.83 -2.07
N ARG A 19 13.67 13.03 -2.63
CA ARG A 19 13.08 13.22 -3.98
C ARG A 19 14.00 12.74 -5.09
N GLU A 20 15.28 12.55 -4.80
CA GLU A 20 16.28 12.17 -5.79
C GLU A 20 16.63 10.68 -5.72
N ARG A 21 16.19 9.98 -4.67
CA ARG A 21 16.48 8.56 -4.46
C ARG A 21 15.21 7.77 -4.11
N PHE A 22 14.73 7.04 -5.10
CA PHE A 22 13.62 6.09 -4.97
C PHE A 22 14.07 4.61 -5.00
N THR A 23 15.39 4.35 -4.98
CA THR A 23 15.99 3.01 -5.07
C THR A 23 16.46 2.49 -3.72
N CYS A 24 16.49 1.16 -3.57
CA CYS A 24 17.02 0.53 -2.37
C CYS A 24 18.48 0.93 -2.13
N PRO A 25 18.85 1.48 -0.97
CA PRO A 25 20.22 1.95 -0.72
C PRO A 25 21.26 0.83 -0.66
N LEU A 26 20.83 -0.44 -0.62
CA LEU A 26 21.71 -1.60 -0.51
C LEU A 26 21.99 -2.29 -1.84
N CYS A 27 21.05 -2.24 -2.80
CA CYS A 27 21.16 -2.96 -4.07
C CYS A 27 20.74 -2.13 -5.28
N ASP A 28 20.40 -0.86 -5.08
CA ASP A 28 19.94 0.10 -6.09
C ASP A 28 18.69 -0.32 -6.88
N SER A 29 18.00 -1.39 -6.45
CA SER A 29 16.77 -1.84 -7.09
C SER A 29 15.60 -0.90 -6.79
N ILE A 30 14.76 -0.68 -7.79
CA ILE A 30 13.53 0.13 -7.69
C ILE A 30 12.40 -0.60 -6.93
N ASP A 31 12.53 -1.92 -6.73
CA ASP A 31 11.51 -2.77 -6.10
C ASP A 31 11.49 -2.61 -4.57
N VAL A 32 11.11 -1.42 -4.11
CA VAL A 32 10.92 -1.08 -2.70
C VAL A 32 9.43 -1.01 -2.36
N GLN A 33 9.05 -1.59 -1.22
CA GLN A 33 7.67 -1.67 -0.76
C GLN A 33 7.56 -0.97 0.60
N PHE A 34 6.67 0.02 0.69
CA PHE A 34 6.44 0.79 1.90
C PHE A 34 5.40 0.11 2.77
N ILE A 35 5.74 -0.08 4.04
CA ILE A 35 4.86 -0.66 5.04
C ILE A 35 4.22 0.51 5.80
N ILE A 36 2.95 0.77 5.51
CA ILE A 36 2.13 1.78 6.18
C ILE A 36 1.26 1.05 7.20
N SER A 37 1.44 1.35 8.49
CA SER A 37 0.60 0.79 9.56
C SER A 37 -0.82 1.32 9.42
N ARG A 38 -1.82 0.45 9.63
CA ARG A 38 -3.25 0.81 9.51
C ARG A 38 -3.66 1.95 10.46
N ASP A 39 -3.01 2.05 11.63
CA ASP A 39 -3.21 3.13 12.60
C ASP A 39 -2.74 4.52 12.12
N ALA A 40 -2.00 4.60 11.02
CA ALA A 40 -1.52 5.86 10.43
C ALA A 40 -2.45 6.40 9.34
N VAL A 41 -3.55 5.70 9.03
CA VAL A 41 -4.57 6.18 8.10
C VAL A 41 -5.58 7.01 8.91
N PRO A 42 -5.72 8.32 8.65
CA PRO A 42 -6.78 9.09 9.28
C PRO A 42 -8.13 8.49 8.90
N GLU A 43 -8.89 8.09 9.91
CA GLU A 43 -10.24 7.55 9.73
C GLU A 43 -11.17 8.71 9.35
N GLY A 44 -11.44 8.84 8.05
CA GLY A 44 -12.29 9.89 7.52
C GLY A 44 -11.56 10.70 6.46
N ASP A 45 -11.70 10.26 5.21
CA ASP A 45 -11.46 11.14 4.08
C ASP A 45 -12.68 12.09 3.98
N PRO A 46 -12.51 13.41 4.14
CA PRO A 46 -13.63 14.34 4.07
C PRO A 46 -14.27 14.42 2.67
N LEU A 47 -13.65 13.86 1.61
CA LEU A 47 -14.26 13.76 0.29
C LEU A 47 -15.14 12.50 0.14
N LEU A 48 -14.94 11.48 0.97
CA LEU A 48 -15.78 10.28 1.04
C LEU A 48 -17.01 10.45 1.96
N ASN A 49 -17.03 11.50 2.79
CA ASN A 49 -18.08 11.73 3.80
C ASN A 49 -19.11 12.80 3.40
N ASP A 50 -19.12 13.22 2.13
CA ASP A 50 -20.19 14.07 1.60
C ASP A 50 -21.54 13.32 1.69
N PRO A 51 -22.52 13.82 2.46
CA PRO A 51 -23.84 13.18 2.57
C PRO A 51 -24.66 13.23 1.26
N ASP A 52 -24.10 13.83 0.20
CA ASP A 52 -24.70 13.97 -1.14
C ASP A 52 -24.05 13.06 -2.21
N SER A 53 -23.29 12.02 -1.82
CA SER A 53 -22.80 11.03 -2.79
C SER A 53 -23.55 9.70 -2.67
N PRO A 54 -24.32 9.27 -3.70
CA PRO A 54 -25.03 7.99 -3.67
C PRO A 54 -24.01 6.86 -3.60
N SER A 55 -24.04 6.16 -2.45
CA SER A 55 -23.27 4.96 -2.17
C SER A 55 -23.34 3.98 -3.33
N LYS A 56 -22.22 3.81 -4.04
CA LYS A 56 -22.00 2.57 -4.79
C LYS A 56 -21.62 1.50 -3.77
N LYS A 57 -22.63 0.72 -3.35
CA LYS A 57 -22.44 -0.61 -2.78
C LYS A 57 -21.58 -1.42 -3.75
N SER A 58 -20.33 -1.68 -3.41
CA SER A 58 -19.62 -2.86 -3.91
C SER A 58 -19.69 -3.91 -2.80
N ASP A 59 -20.86 -4.55 -2.75
CA ASP A 59 -20.96 -5.93 -2.35
C ASP A 59 -20.27 -6.75 -3.44
N GLU A 60 -19.11 -7.34 -3.14
CA GLU A 60 -18.61 -8.46 -3.93
C GLU A 60 -17.85 -9.43 -3.03
N THR A 61 -18.62 -10.22 -2.27
CA THR A 61 -18.26 -11.61 -2.08
C THR A 61 -18.41 -12.30 -3.45
N SER A 62 -17.30 -12.50 -4.14
CA SER A 62 -17.20 -13.49 -5.22
C SER A 62 -15.97 -14.37 -5.01
N GLN A 63 -16.07 -15.25 -4.01
CA GLN A 63 -15.43 -16.56 -4.11
C GLN A 63 -16.11 -17.33 -5.26
N SER A 64 -15.56 -17.20 -6.47
CA SER A 64 -15.83 -18.13 -7.57
C SER A 64 -14.58 -18.94 -7.89
N LYS A 65 -14.52 -20.11 -7.24
CA LYS A 65 -14.33 -21.44 -7.85
C LYS A 65 -13.44 -21.49 -9.11
N LYS A 66 -12.31 -22.20 -9.02
CA LYS A 66 -11.88 -23.08 -10.11
C LYS A 66 -11.74 -24.51 -9.58
N ALA A 67 -12.55 -25.38 -10.18
CA ALA A 67 -12.45 -26.82 -10.14
C ALA A 67 -11.49 -27.32 -11.24
N VAL A 68 -11.24 -28.62 -11.20
CA VAL A 68 -10.52 -29.48 -12.17
C VAL A 68 -9.00 -29.55 -11.89
N GLU A 69 -8.40 -30.73 -11.71
CA GLU A 69 -8.67 -32.05 -12.31
C GLU A 69 -8.42 -33.21 -11.32
#